data_AF-A0A3A9A8Y2-F1
#
_entry.id   AF-A0A3A9A8Y2-F1
#
_cell.length_a   1.000
_cell.length_b   1.000
_cell.length_c   1.000
_cell.angle_alpha   90.00
_cell.angle_beta   90.00
_cell.angle_gamma   90.00
#
_symmetry.space_group_name_H-M   'P 1'
#
loop_
_entity.id
_entity.type
_entity.pdbx_description
1 polymer ?
#
loop_
_entity_poly.entity_id
_entity_poly.type
_entity_poly.pdbx_seq_one_letter_code
_entity_poly.pdbx_strand_id
1 'polypeptide(L)'
;MLDVELDNGKYTSCLNCNEKQDEYRKIYSITIGNLNPLKINLCTECMGVLVSKMTYAFNMEFPNNDKTDYDTELEIESKLRILLNKKISGTWNEDCQKELDSLNEEKMCNSHRLLYRDVCNW
;
A
#
# COMPACT_ATOMS: atom_id res chain seq x y z
N MET A 1 6.02 3.14 1.41
CA MET A 1 5.23 4.16 2.11
C MET A 1 4.65 5.11 1.06
N LEU A 2 3.39 5.53 1.20
CA LEU A 2 2.75 6.50 0.31
C LEU A 2 2.63 7.83 1.05
N ASP A 3 3.38 8.84 0.60
CA ASP A 3 3.27 10.20 1.14
C ASP A 3 2.50 11.07 0.15
N VAL A 4 1.44 11.73 0.65
CA VAL A 4 0.56 12.60 -0.13
C VAL A 4 0.61 14.00 0.48
N GLU A 5 1.04 14.97 -0.32
CA GLU A 5 1.12 16.37 0.09
C GLU A 5 0.33 17.24 -0.90
N LEU A 6 -0.40 18.23 -0.37
CA LEU A 6 -0.98 19.27 -1.21
C LEU A 6 0.15 20.09 -1.82
N ASP A 7 0.09 20.30 -3.13
CA ASP A 7 1.09 21.14 -3.76
C ASP A 7 0.79 22.63 -3.52
N ASN A 8 1.67 23.28 -2.77
CA ASN A 8 1.60 24.70 -2.46
C ASN A 8 2.08 25.61 -3.61
N GLY A 9 1.98 25.14 -4.86
CA GLY A 9 2.26 25.92 -6.07
C GLY A 9 3.60 25.66 -6.74
N LYS A 10 4.25 24.51 -6.47
CA LYS A 10 5.54 24.13 -7.07
C LYS A 10 5.38 23.39 -8.40
N TYR A 11 4.28 22.69 -8.62
CA TYR A 11 3.90 22.01 -9.86
C TYR A 11 2.53 22.49 -10.34
N THR A 12 2.53 23.17 -11.47
CA THR A 12 1.37 23.91 -11.95
C THR A 12 0.33 23.07 -12.68
N SER A 13 0.58 21.78 -12.94
CA SER A 13 -0.32 20.94 -13.76
C SER A 13 -0.31 19.46 -13.39
N CYS A 14 -1.47 18.83 -13.49
CA CYS A 14 -1.65 17.38 -13.35
C CYS A 14 -0.88 16.63 -14.44
N LEU A 15 -0.10 15.61 -14.08
CA LEU A 15 0.68 14.83 -15.02
C LEU A 15 -0.20 14.09 -16.06
N ASN A 16 -1.40 13.67 -15.64
CA ASN A 16 -2.25 12.82 -16.48
C ASN A 16 -3.14 13.62 -17.44
N CYS A 17 -3.71 14.75 -17.01
CA CYS A 17 -4.63 15.54 -17.82
C CYS A 17 -4.09 16.92 -18.22
N ASN A 18 -2.89 17.31 -17.76
CA ASN A 18 -2.26 18.62 -17.98
C ASN A 18 -3.03 19.82 -17.41
N GLU A 19 -4.13 19.58 -16.68
CA GLU A 19 -4.94 20.60 -16.06
C GLU A 19 -4.23 21.29 -14.91
N LYS A 20 -4.45 22.60 -14.76
CA LYS A 20 -3.79 23.41 -13.74
C LYS A 20 -4.56 23.44 -12.42
N GLN A 21 -3.86 23.84 -11.36
CA GLN A 21 -4.48 24.10 -10.06
C GLN A 21 -5.32 25.38 -10.11
N ASP A 22 -6.52 25.32 -9.54
CA ASP A 22 -7.42 26.47 -9.37
C ASP A 22 -8.18 26.39 -8.03
N GLU A 23 -9.26 27.15 -7.90
CA GLU A 23 -10.08 27.19 -6.69
C GLU A 23 -10.84 25.87 -6.44
N TYR A 24 -11.23 25.16 -7.49
CA TYR A 24 -12.01 23.90 -7.45
C TYR A 24 -11.14 22.66 -7.65
N ARG A 25 -10.01 22.79 -8.34
CA ARG A 25 -9.09 21.70 -8.68
C ARG A 25 -7.78 21.85 -7.93
N LYS A 26 -7.54 20.93 -7.01
CA LYS A 26 -6.27 20.83 -6.26
C LYS A 26 -5.36 19.80 -6.90
N ILE A 27 -4.06 20.09 -6.92
CA ILE A 27 -3.03 19.15 -7.35
C ILE A 27 -2.31 18.63 -6.11
N TYR A 28 -2.18 17.32 -6.04
CA TYR A 28 -1.47 16.63 -4.98
C TYR A 28 -0.19 16.02 -5.53
N SER A 29 0.88 16.14 -4.76
CA SER A 29 2.12 15.45 -5.01
C SER A 29 2.12 14.13 -4.25
N ILE A 30 2.22 13.02 -4.99
CA ILE A 30 2.25 11.66 -4.49
C ILE A 30 3.67 11.14 -4.64
N THR A 31 4.26 10.65 -3.54
CA THR A 31 5.57 10.00 -3.56
C THR A 31 5.41 8.50 -3.35
N ILE A 32 5.95 7.69 -4.26
CA ILE A 32 5.85 6.24 -4.25
C ILE A 32 7.26 5.62 -4.11
N GLY A 33 7.46 4.86 -3.03
CA GLY A 33 8.68 4.07 -2.80
C GLY A 33 9.75 4.79 -1.98
N ASN A 34 10.65 4.02 -1.36
CA ASN A 34 11.65 4.55 -0.41
C ASN A 34 13.08 4.64 -0.98
N LEU A 35 13.48 3.70 -1.85
CA LEU A 35 14.86 3.61 -2.38
C LEU A 35 15.08 4.41 -3.68
N ASN A 36 14.01 4.70 -4.42
CA ASN A 36 13.98 5.58 -5.58
C ASN A 36 12.58 6.20 -5.68
N PRO A 37 12.29 7.27 -4.92
CA PRO A 37 10.94 7.81 -4.81
C PRO A 37 10.46 8.35 -6.15
N LEU A 38 9.42 7.74 -6.71
CA LEU A 38 8.71 8.26 -7.86
C LEU A 38 7.74 9.34 -7.38
N LYS A 39 7.94 10.57 -7.86
CA LYS A 39 7.08 11.70 -7.52
C LYS A 39 6.13 12.01 -8.67
N ILE A 40 4.82 11.95 -8.41
CA ILE A 40 3.75 12.14 -9.40
C ILE A 40 2.81 13.24 -8.91
N ASN A 41 2.47 14.18 -9.76
CA ASN A 41 1.49 15.22 -9.44
C ASN A 41 0.16 14.90 -10.13
N LEU A 42 -0.92 14.73 -9.37
CA LEU A 42 -2.24 14.43 -9.90
C LEU A 42 -3.28 15.40 -9.34
N CYS A 43 -4.24 15.79 -10.18
CA CYS A 43 -5.43 16.46 -9.70
C CYS A 43 -6.35 15.48 -8.95
N THR A 44 -7.25 16.02 -8.12
CA THR A 44 -8.23 15.24 -7.35
C THR A 44 -8.96 14.18 -8.19
N GLU A 45 -9.39 14.52 -9.41
CA GLU A 45 -10.13 13.60 -10.28
C GLU A 45 -9.24 12.46 -10.80
N CYS A 46 -8.02 12.78 -11.25
CA CYS A 46 -7.07 11.77 -11.71
C CYS A 46 -6.58 10.87 -10.57
N MET A 47 -6.50 11.40 -9.35
CA MET A 47 -6.20 10.63 -8.16
C MET A 47 -7.32 9.62 -7.86
N GLY A 48 -8.59 10.04 -7.97
CA GLY A 48 -9.73 9.12 -7.84
C GLY A 48 -9.71 7.99 -8.88
N VAL A 49 -9.36 8.29 -10.13
CA VAL A 49 -9.18 7.27 -11.18
C VAL A 49 -8.02 6.33 -10.86
N LEU A 50 -6.89 6.84 -10.35
CA LEU A 50 -5.75 6.02 -9.95
C LEU A 50 -6.14 5.07 -8.82
N VAL A 51 -6.78 5.57 -7.77
CA VAL A 51 -7.25 4.75 -6.64
C VAL A 51 -8.21 3.67 -7.14
N SER A 52 -9.18 4.02 -7.99
CA SER A 52 -10.12 3.05 -8.55
C SER A 52 -9.42 1.95 -9.36
N LYS A 53 -8.44 2.31 -10.19
CA LYS A 53 -7.64 1.34 -10.96
C LYS A 53 -6.77 0.47 -10.06
N MET A 54 -6.16 1.03 -9.03
CA MET A 54 -5.36 0.29 -8.07
C MET A 54 -6.24 -0.69 -7.28
N THR A 55 -7.39 -0.25 -6.80
CA THR A 55 -8.37 -1.10 -6.11
C THR A 55 -8.90 -2.21 -7.03
N TYR A 56 -9.17 -1.90 -8.30
CA TYR A 56 -9.62 -2.91 -9.26
C TYR A 56 -8.53 -3.95 -9.56
N ALA A 57 -7.31 -3.50 -9.85
CA ALA A 57 -6.16 -4.39 -10.05
C ALA A 57 -5.91 -5.27 -8.82
N PHE A 58 -6.00 -4.66 -7.63
CA PHE A 58 -5.87 -5.34 -6.34
C PHE A 58 -6.95 -6.40 -6.14
N ASN A 59 -8.22 -6.10 -6.42
CA ASN A 59 -9.32 -7.07 -6.28
C ASN A 59 -9.28 -8.18 -7.34
N MET A 60 -8.70 -7.90 -8.51
CA MET A 60 -8.49 -8.90 -9.57
C MET A 60 -7.33 -9.84 -9.23
N GLU A 61 -6.25 -9.33 -8.65
CA GLU A 61 -5.11 -10.13 -8.21
C GLU A 61 -5.44 -10.91 -6.93
N PHE A 62 -6.30 -10.35 -6.08
CA PHE A 62 -6.72 -10.94 -4.82
C PHE A 62 -8.26 -10.84 -4.67
N PRO A 63 -9.01 -11.90 -4.99
CA PRO A 63 -10.45 -11.90 -4.74
C PRO A 63 -10.72 -11.86 -3.23
N ASN A 64 -11.54 -10.90 -2.79
CA ASN A 64 -11.99 -10.81 -1.40
C ASN A 64 -12.81 -12.06 -1.03
N ASN A 65 -12.30 -12.87 -0.10
CA ASN A 65 -13.08 -13.89 0.62
C ASN A 65 -13.51 -13.29 1.97
N ASP A 66 -14.38 -12.28 1.95
CA ASP A 66 -14.81 -11.56 3.17
C ASP A 66 -15.75 -12.42 4.03
N LYS A 67 -15.19 -13.36 4.78
CA LYS A 67 -15.87 -14.13 5.85
C LYS A 67 -14.99 -14.37 7.09
N THR A 68 -13.91 -13.63 7.28
CA THR A 68 -13.04 -13.79 8.46
C THR A 68 -13.44 -12.85 9.59
N ASP A 69 -13.32 -13.31 10.83
CA ASP A 69 -13.61 -12.56 12.06
C ASP A 69 -12.59 -11.42 12.28
N TYR A 70 -13.07 -10.26 12.75
CA TYR A 70 -12.28 -9.03 12.85
C TYR A 70 -11.08 -9.15 13.81
N ASP A 71 -11.26 -9.86 14.92
CA ASP A 71 -10.18 -10.08 15.90
C ASP A 71 -9.06 -10.96 15.32
N THR A 72 -9.42 -11.92 14.46
CA THR A 72 -8.46 -12.77 13.74
C THR A 72 -7.67 -11.95 12.73
N GLU A 73 -8.32 -11.02 12.02
CA GLU A 73 -7.66 -10.15 11.05
C GLU A 73 -6.65 -9.21 11.73
N LEU A 74 -6.99 -8.61 12.88
CA LEU A 74 -6.06 -7.77 13.64
C LEU A 74 -4.84 -8.54 14.16
N GLU A 75 -5.04 -9.79 14.61
CA GLU A 75 -3.94 -10.64 15.08
C GLU A 75 -2.96 -10.96 13.94
N ILE A 76 -3.49 -11.30 12.75
CA ILE A 76 -2.68 -11.56 11.55
C ILE A 76 -1.90 -10.31 11.15
N GLU A 77 -2.54 -9.14 11.11
CA GLU A 77 -1.88 -7.88 10.76
C GLU A 77 -0.69 -7.59 11.69
N SER A 78 -0.90 -7.73 13.00
CA SER A 78 0.11 -7.48 14.02
C SER A 78 1.32 -8.40 13.84
N LYS A 79 1.10 -9.71 13.65
CA LYS A 79 2.17 -10.70 13.41
C LYS A 79 2.99 -10.36 12.18
N LEU A 80 2.33 -10.08 11.05
CA LEU A 80 3.00 -9.74 9.80
C LEU A 80 3.84 -8.46 9.92
N ARG A 81 3.34 -7.43 10.62
CA ARG A 81 4.10 -6.19 10.89
C ARG A 81 5.33 -6.45 11.74
N ILE A 82 5.22 -7.29 12.77
CA ILE A 82 6.36 -7.67 13.63
C ILE A 82 7.41 -8.39 12.79
N LEU A 83 7.01 -9.38 11.99
CA LEU A 83 7.91 -10.14 11.13
C LEU A 83 8.61 -9.25 10.10
N LEU A 84 7.90 -8.33 9.47
CA LEU A 84 8.50 -7.35 8.55
C LEU A 84 9.54 -6.47 9.27
N ASN A 85 9.23 -5.98 10.47
CA ASN A 85 10.17 -5.19 11.26
C ASN A 85 11.42 -6.00 11.65
N LYS A 86 11.29 -7.31 11.89
CA LYS A 86 12.44 -8.20 12.13
C LYS A 86 13.35 -8.31 10.90
N LYS A 87 12.78 -8.41 9.69
CA LYS A 87 13.54 -8.36 8.42
C LYS A 87 14.28 -7.02 8.26
N ILE A 88 13.57 -5.91 8.41
CA ILE A 88 14.12 -4.56 8.23
C ILE A 88 15.24 -4.27 9.24
N SER A 89 15.06 -4.69 10.50
CA SER A 89 16.05 -4.47 11.57
C SER A 89 17.22 -5.46 11.57
N GLY A 90 17.23 -6.44 10.66
CA GLY A 90 18.27 -7.47 10.62
C GLY A 90 18.25 -8.44 11.80
N THR A 91 17.11 -8.55 12.51
CA THR A 91 16.94 -9.44 13.68
C THR A 91 16.12 -10.69 13.38
N TRP A 92 16.03 -11.06 12.10
CA TRP A 92 15.35 -12.26 11.62
C TRP A 92 16.05 -13.54 12.09
N ASN A 93 15.28 -14.54 12.53
CA ASN A 93 15.79 -15.84 12.97
C ASN A 93 14.85 -17.00 12.56
N GLU A 94 15.21 -18.23 12.95
CA GLU A 94 14.41 -19.43 12.64
C GLU A 94 13.00 -19.40 13.21
N ASP A 95 12.80 -18.76 14.36
CA ASP A 95 11.47 -18.65 14.98
C ASP A 95 10.57 -17.69 14.18
N CYS A 96 11.12 -16.63 13.60
CA CYS A 96 10.40 -15.77 12.65
C CYS A 96 9.92 -16.56 11.43
N GLN A 97 10.75 -17.47 10.89
CA GLN A 97 10.37 -18.30 9.75
C GLN A 97 9.24 -19.27 10.12
N LYS A 98 9.34 -19.94 11.28
CA LYS A 98 8.28 -20.84 11.76
C LYS A 98 6.95 -20.11 11.97
N GLU A 99 7.00 -18.90 12.50
CA GLU A 99 5.81 -18.08 12.68
C GLU A 99 5.20 -17.68 11.34
N LEU A 100 6.02 -17.27 10.36
CA LEU A 100 5.57 -16.98 9.00
C LEU A 100 4.92 -18.22 8.34
N ASP A 101 5.58 -19.38 8.42
CA ASP A 101 5.10 -20.64 7.84
C ASP A 101 3.80 -21.14 8.50
N SER A 102 3.51 -20.71 9.73
CA SER A 102 2.27 -21.05 10.45
C SER A 102 1.05 -20.26 9.97
N LEU A 103 1.27 -19.16 9.23
CA LEU A 103 0.20 -18.33 8.70
C LEU A 103 -0.36 -18.93 7.40
N ASN A 104 -1.69 -18.87 7.25
CA ASN A 104 -2.36 -19.38 6.05
C ASN A 104 -2.78 -18.21 5.15
N GLU A 105 -2.01 -17.96 4.08
CA GLU A 105 -2.24 -16.88 3.10
C GLU A 105 -3.64 -16.93 2.46
N GLU A 106 -4.19 -18.13 2.25
CA GLU A 106 -5.50 -18.29 1.61
C GLU A 106 -6.64 -17.73 2.47
N LYS A 107 -6.47 -17.72 3.79
CA LYS A 107 -7.46 -17.22 4.76
C LYS A 107 -7.34 -15.73 5.08
N MET A 108 -6.28 -15.09 4.60
CA MET A 108 -6.02 -13.67 4.87
C MET A 108 -6.88 -12.77 3.98
N CYS A 109 -7.31 -11.64 4.52
CA CYS A 109 -7.79 -10.54 3.68
C CYS A 109 -6.65 -9.99 2.80
N ASN A 110 -7.02 -9.25 1.76
CA ASN A 110 -6.06 -8.86 0.73
C ASN A 110 -4.92 -7.97 1.24
N SER A 111 -5.18 -7.07 2.20
CA SER A 111 -4.13 -6.20 2.77
C SER A 111 -3.07 -7.02 3.52
N HIS A 112 -3.48 -8.11 4.18
CA HIS A 112 -2.57 -9.03 4.85
C HIS A 112 -1.78 -9.89 3.87
N ARG A 113 -2.39 -10.33 2.76
CA ARG A 113 -1.66 -11.06 1.69
C ARG A 113 -0.50 -10.24 1.11
N LEU A 114 -0.71 -8.93 0.87
CA LEU A 114 0.38 -8.06 0.44
C LEU A 114 1.51 -8.01 1.46
N LEU A 115 1.17 -7.76 2.73
CA LEU A 115 2.15 -7.66 3.79
C LEU A 115 2.91 -8.98 4.00
N TYR A 116 2.22 -10.12 3.89
CA TYR A 116 2.81 -11.45 3.91
C TYR A 116 3.81 -11.64 2.76
N ARG A 117 3.45 -11.26 1.53
CA ARG A 117 4.38 -11.31 0.38
C ARG A 117 5.59 -10.40 0.56
N ASP A 118 5.42 -9.21 1.12
CA ASP A 118 6.54 -8.31 1.41
C ASP A 118 7.52 -8.94 2.42
N VAL A 119 7.01 -9.66 3.43
CA VAL A 119 7.86 -10.41 4.38
C VAL A 119 8.57 -11.58 3.69
N CYS A 120 7.88 -12.31 2.81
CA CYS A 120 8.45 -13.45 2.08
C CYS A 120 9.54 -13.05 1.07
N ASN A 121 9.35 -11.93 0.37
CA ASN A 121 10.22 -11.49 -0.72
C ASN A 121 11.42 -10.64 -0.27
N TRP A 122 11.53 -10.33 1.02
CA TRP A 122 12.66 -9.60 1.61
C TRP A 122 13.86 -10.50 1.91
#